data_AF-A0A924J388-F1
#
_entry.id   AF-A0A924J388-F1
#
_cell.length_a   1.000
_cell.length_b   1.000
_cell.length_c   1.000
_cell.angle_alpha   90.00
_cell.angle_beta   90.00
_cell.angle_gamma   90.00
#
_symmetry.space_group_name_H-M   'P 1'
#
loop_
_entity.id
_entity.type
_entity.pdbx_description
1 polymer ?
#
loop_
_entity_poly.entity_id
_entity_poly.type
_entity_poly.pdbx_seq_one_letter_code
_entity_poly.pdbx_strand_id
1 'polypeptide(L)'
;WAGERIGVGDQIATRRNDRDADVANRDTWTVTGVLIDGGVVVVGSRGQRVLPAAYVRDHVELAYASTVYGAQGATTGAAHLVVGEHTGAAGAYVAMTRGRDHNTAHLVADTPQEARKQWIEVFNRDRADLGPAHAARLAAQEAAPYAAHRPLGAALSDLRDAWTQEHTLAQDLTAARRECDQLVEVVPLRAQHDAQVAAGRATYEQARGHATQAREHAGQLEAVVGADTFQLAGRLRQEWDASRPAARAAAQTIAAGTGRIGQHRGAVRRASDHLHAWAQQWRPIVASLPTDTDQLAVLAGGHDSPNLTETISAYAHKVAEGAHPDHAPAQAAAHAARHTAARALDVYDKTRTSYPAELDDHGNLAWLPDPAGHLAEAELDVADLTDQVRAAQGRVRAALAEPAIRSLPPERIQTERERWASDRQALAQEERTAIGGPDVAPSATSGRQHERSAASYAPKPGRGISR
;
A
#
# COMPACT_ATOMS: atom_id res chain seq x y z
N TRP A 1 32.69 -97.14 7.66
CA TRP A 1 33.54 -96.89 8.83
C TRP A 1 33.85 -95.40 8.87
N ALA A 2 33.00 -94.64 9.57
CA ALA A 2 33.16 -93.21 9.78
C ALA A 2 33.75 -92.99 11.18
N GLY A 3 34.95 -93.52 11.41
CA GLY A 3 35.67 -93.40 12.68
C GLY A 3 36.94 -92.58 12.45
N GLU A 4 37.20 -91.62 13.33
CA GLU A 4 38.42 -90.83 13.33
C GLU A 4 39.64 -91.75 13.51
N ARG A 5 40.73 -91.48 12.77
CA ARG A 5 41.99 -92.22 12.93
C ARG A 5 42.81 -91.54 14.01
N ILE A 6 43.02 -92.24 15.12
CA ILE A 6 43.82 -91.76 16.25
C ILE A 6 45.19 -92.46 16.21
N GLY A 7 46.26 -91.69 16.35
CA GLY A 7 47.65 -92.14 16.39
C GLY A 7 48.45 -91.54 17.54
N VAL A 8 49.69 -91.98 17.69
CA VAL A 8 50.62 -91.42 18.69
C VAL A 8 50.89 -89.95 18.36
N GLY A 9 50.74 -89.08 19.36
CA GLY A 9 50.87 -87.63 19.24
C GLY A 9 49.54 -86.87 19.19
N ASP A 10 48.42 -87.57 18.96
CA ASP A 10 47.11 -86.90 18.84
C ASP A 10 46.59 -86.35 20.16
N GLN A 11 45.91 -85.21 20.09
CA GLN A 11 45.09 -84.69 21.18
C GLN A 11 43.69 -85.28 21.08
N ILE A 12 43.20 -85.85 22.17
CA ILE A 12 41.88 -86.46 22.26
C ILE A 12 41.10 -85.93 23.46
N ALA A 13 39.77 -86.01 23.39
CA ALA A 13 38.88 -85.76 24.51
C ALA A 13 37.99 -86.97 24.77
N THR A 14 37.85 -87.32 26.04
CA THR A 14 36.90 -88.35 26.49
C THR A 14 35.49 -87.76 26.51
N ARG A 15 34.48 -88.52 26.07
CA ARG A 15 33.09 -88.02 25.96
C ARG A 15 32.13 -88.65 26.96
N ARG A 16 32.63 -89.55 27.81
CA ARG A 16 31.85 -90.26 28.82
C ARG A 16 32.68 -90.51 30.08
N ASN A 17 32.08 -90.37 31.26
CA ASN A 17 32.78 -90.78 32.50
C ASN A 17 32.96 -92.31 32.51
N ASP A 18 34.15 -92.79 32.85
CA ASP A 18 34.44 -94.21 33.09
C ASP A 18 35.31 -94.32 34.34
N ARG A 19 34.82 -95.05 35.33
CA ARG A 19 35.50 -95.20 36.63
C ARG A 19 36.65 -96.20 36.57
N ASP A 20 36.56 -97.21 35.70
CA ASP A 20 37.56 -98.26 35.59
C ASP A 20 38.79 -97.76 34.84
N ALA A 21 38.58 -96.89 33.85
CA ALA A 21 39.65 -96.16 33.15
C ALA A 21 40.08 -94.86 33.86
N ASP A 22 39.40 -94.47 34.95
CA ASP A 22 39.59 -93.23 35.70
C ASP A 22 39.62 -91.96 34.83
N VAL A 23 38.60 -91.83 33.97
CA VAL A 23 38.42 -90.67 33.07
C VAL A 23 37.08 -89.98 33.27
N ALA A 24 37.08 -88.65 33.18
CA ALA A 24 35.87 -87.84 33.16
C ALA A 24 35.54 -87.38 31.74
N ASN A 25 34.27 -87.09 31.48
CA ASN A 25 33.82 -86.47 30.24
C ASN A 25 34.45 -85.08 30.10
N ARG A 26 35.02 -84.83 28.93
CA ARG A 26 35.79 -83.65 28.49
C ARG A 26 37.22 -83.55 29.02
N ASP A 27 37.77 -84.58 29.65
CA ASP A 27 39.21 -84.60 29.90
C ASP A 27 39.97 -84.64 28.57
N THR A 28 41.00 -83.80 28.46
CA THR A 28 41.88 -83.74 27.29
C THR A 28 43.15 -84.54 27.57
N TRP A 29 43.57 -85.34 26.58
CA TRP A 29 44.72 -86.22 26.69
C TRP A 29 45.56 -86.21 25.41
N THR A 30 46.85 -86.47 25.56
CA THR A 30 47.76 -86.71 24.44
C THR A 30 48.03 -88.20 24.32
N VAL A 31 47.85 -88.77 23.13
CA VAL A 31 48.14 -90.19 22.87
C VAL A 31 49.66 -90.38 22.81
N THR A 32 50.18 -91.29 23.63
CA THR A 32 51.62 -91.62 23.72
C THR A 32 51.93 -93.02 23.22
N GLY A 33 50.93 -93.90 23.10
CA GLY A 33 51.08 -95.24 22.57
C GLY A 33 49.74 -95.81 22.11
N VAL A 34 49.80 -96.73 21.15
CA VAL A 34 48.65 -97.50 20.67
C VAL A 34 48.94 -98.98 20.91
N LEU A 35 48.02 -99.67 21.57
CA LEU A 35 48.13 -101.09 21.90
C LEU A 35 47.69 -101.97 20.72
N ILE A 36 48.15 -103.23 20.70
CA ILE A 36 47.85 -104.20 19.63
C ILE A 36 46.35 -104.47 19.48
N ASP A 37 45.58 -104.36 20.56
CA ASP A 37 44.14 -104.58 20.60
C ASP A 37 43.30 -103.34 20.22
N GLY A 38 43.95 -102.20 19.93
CA GLY A 38 43.31 -100.93 19.61
C GLY A 38 43.02 -100.03 20.81
N GLY A 39 43.47 -100.41 22.02
CA GLY A 39 43.51 -99.49 23.16
C GLY A 39 44.58 -98.41 22.97
N VAL A 40 44.48 -97.31 23.72
CA VAL A 40 45.49 -96.23 23.66
C VAL A 40 46.03 -95.88 25.04
N VAL A 41 47.32 -95.56 25.08
CA VAL A 41 48.00 -95.02 26.26
C VAL A 41 48.04 -93.52 26.12
N VAL A 42 47.50 -92.80 27.10
CA VAL A 42 47.26 -91.37 27.02
C VAL A 42 47.83 -90.67 28.25
N VAL A 43 48.32 -89.45 28.07
CA VAL A 43 48.85 -88.61 29.16
C VAL A 43 48.07 -87.31 29.19
N GLY A 44 47.56 -86.97 30.37
CA GLY A 44 46.85 -85.72 30.62
C GLY A 44 47.34 -85.07 31.91
N SER A 45 46.69 -84.00 32.35
CA SER A 45 47.04 -83.28 33.59
C SER A 45 46.96 -84.16 34.84
N ARG A 46 46.15 -85.23 34.83
CA ARG A 46 45.96 -86.19 35.93
C ARG A 46 46.86 -87.44 35.81
N GLY A 47 47.85 -87.40 34.93
CA GLY A 47 48.83 -88.46 34.71
C GLY A 47 48.51 -89.35 33.50
N GLN A 48 49.15 -90.52 33.44
CA GLN A 48 48.98 -91.48 32.36
C GLN A 48 47.79 -92.42 32.62
N ARG A 49 47.00 -92.73 31.59
CA ARG A 49 45.89 -93.70 31.63
C ARG A 49 45.95 -94.61 30.41
N VAL A 50 45.30 -95.78 30.52
CA VAL A 50 45.13 -96.72 29.40
C VAL A 50 43.64 -96.82 29.11
N LEU A 51 43.24 -96.46 27.89
CA LEU A 51 41.86 -96.50 27.43
C LEU A 51 41.62 -97.80 26.65
N PRO A 52 40.66 -98.65 27.06
CA PRO A 52 40.32 -99.87 26.35
C PRO A 52 39.81 -99.60 24.93
N ALA A 53 40.08 -100.51 23.98
CA ALA A 53 39.71 -100.35 22.57
C ALA A 53 38.22 -100.07 22.33
N ALA A 54 37.33 -100.63 23.16
CA ALA A 54 35.89 -100.37 23.09
C ALA A 54 35.56 -98.92 23.47
N TYR A 55 36.18 -98.42 24.55
CA TYR A 55 35.98 -97.06 25.01
C TYR A 55 36.54 -96.02 24.01
N VAL A 56 37.71 -96.30 23.41
CA VAL A 56 38.31 -95.43 22.39
C VAL A 56 37.41 -95.31 21.16
N ARG A 57 36.82 -96.43 20.74
CA ARG A 57 35.95 -96.45 19.56
C ARG A 57 34.67 -95.65 19.73
N ASP A 58 34.08 -95.71 20.92
CA ASP A 58 32.72 -95.20 21.14
C ASP A 58 32.69 -93.85 21.85
N HIS A 59 33.74 -93.49 22.60
CA HIS A 59 33.71 -92.41 23.59
C HIS A 59 34.95 -91.51 23.57
N VAL A 60 35.73 -91.53 22.50
CA VAL A 60 36.88 -90.64 22.28
C VAL A 60 36.71 -89.91 20.95
N GLU A 61 37.03 -88.63 20.95
CA GLU A 61 37.05 -87.75 19.77
C GLU A 61 38.40 -86.99 19.74
N LEU A 62 38.88 -86.62 18.55
CA LEU A 62 40.03 -85.72 18.41
C LEU A 62 39.69 -84.33 18.99
N ALA A 63 40.59 -83.80 19.81
CA ALA A 63 40.39 -82.56 20.56
C ALA A 63 41.29 -81.41 20.09
N TYR A 64 41.56 -81.35 18.79
CA TYR A 64 42.37 -80.27 18.21
C TYR A 64 41.67 -78.90 18.22
N ALA A 65 40.33 -78.87 18.26
CA ALA A 65 39.54 -77.66 18.37
C ALA A 65 38.34 -77.88 19.30
N SER A 66 37.98 -76.86 20.06
CA SER A 66 36.81 -76.87 20.94
C SER A 66 35.93 -75.64 20.68
N THR A 67 34.69 -75.69 21.17
CA THR A 67 33.85 -74.50 21.19
C THR A 67 34.40 -73.47 22.19
N VAL A 68 34.10 -72.19 21.97
CA VAL A 68 34.52 -71.08 22.85
C VAL A 68 34.06 -71.29 24.30
N TYR A 69 32.83 -71.79 24.48
CA TYR A 69 32.28 -72.13 25.79
C TYR A 69 33.03 -73.30 26.45
N GLY A 70 33.47 -74.30 25.67
CA GLY A 70 34.25 -75.43 26.15
C GLY A 70 35.68 -75.07 26.59
N ALA A 71 36.25 -73.98 26.06
CA ALA A 71 37.57 -73.46 26.44
C ALA A 71 37.52 -72.41 27.56
N GLN A 72 36.33 -72.13 28.12
CA GLN A 72 36.18 -71.12 29.16
C GLN A 72 36.92 -71.52 30.44
N GLY A 73 37.92 -70.73 30.84
CA GLY A 73 38.76 -70.99 32.02
C GLY A 73 40.09 -71.69 31.71
N ALA A 74 40.31 -72.14 30.47
CA ALA A 74 41.62 -72.63 30.03
C ALA A 74 42.59 -71.45 29.81
N THR A 75 43.87 -71.66 30.10
CA THR A 75 44.96 -70.73 29.76
C THR A 75 46.02 -71.49 28.97
N THR A 76 46.26 -71.09 27.73
CA THR A 76 47.21 -71.74 26.80
C THR A 76 48.30 -70.77 26.38
N GLY A 77 49.40 -71.26 25.78
CA GLY A 77 50.44 -70.36 25.23
C GLY A 77 49.92 -69.54 24.05
N ALA A 78 49.15 -70.21 23.18
CA ALA A 78 48.53 -69.68 21.96
C ALA A 78 47.02 -69.90 22.00
N ALA A 79 46.23 -68.96 21.49
CA ALA A 79 44.82 -69.21 21.19
C ALA A 79 44.49 -68.84 19.74
N HIS A 80 43.72 -69.71 19.09
CA HIS A 80 43.22 -69.50 17.74
C HIS A 80 41.69 -69.55 17.76
N LEU A 81 41.05 -68.48 17.32
CA LEU A 81 39.60 -68.39 17.13
C LEU A 81 39.29 -68.51 15.64
N VAL A 82 38.33 -69.36 15.26
CA VAL A 82 37.72 -69.30 13.93
C VAL A 82 36.43 -68.50 14.04
N VAL A 83 36.34 -67.37 13.35
CA VAL A 83 35.14 -66.52 13.35
C VAL A 83 34.13 -67.10 12.37
N GLY A 84 32.95 -67.44 12.89
CA GLY A 84 31.79 -67.88 12.11
C GLY A 84 30.56 -67.00 12.31
N GLU A 85 29.48 -67.33 11.62
CA GLU A 85 28.19 -66.60 11.62
C GLU A 85 27.65 -66.34 13.03
N HIS A 86 27.81 -67.29 13.95
CA HIS A 86 27.30 -67.19 15.32
C HIS A 86 28.31 -66.63 16.33
N THR A 87 29.43 -66.08 15.88
CA THR A 87 30.42 -65.46 16.77
C THR A 87 29.93 -64.06 17.15
N GLY A 88 29.48 -63.89 18.40
CA GLY A 88 29.13 -62.61 18.99
C GLY A 88 30.28 -62.00 19.81
N ALA A 89 30.08 -60.76 20.29
CA ALA A 89 31.07 -59.98 21.03
C ALA A 89 31.63 -60.73 22.26
N ALA A 90 30.75 -61.37 23.04
CA ALA A 90 31.14 -62.12 24.24
C ALA A 90 31.99 -63.35 23.89
N GLY A 91 31.66 -64.07 22.81
CA GLY A 91 32.41 -65.23 22.34
C GLY A 91 33.80 -64.85 21.83
N ALA A 92 33.88 -63.78 21.04
CA ALA A 92 35.16 -63.25 20.56
C ALA A 92 36.05 -62.79 21.70
N TYR A 93 35.51 -62.06 22.68
CA TYR A 93 36.25 -61.65 23.87
C TYR A 93 36.83 -62.85 24.64
N VAL A 94 36.00 -63.86 24.90
CA VAL A 94 36.44 -65.06 25.62
C VAL A 94 37.55 -65.78 24.88
N ALA A 95 37.43 -66.02 23.58
CA ALA A 95 38.43 -66.76 22.82
C ALA A 95 39.74 -65.97 22.64
N MET A 96 39.64 -64.65 22.44
CA MET A 96 40.79 -63.77 22.22
C MET A 96 41.54 -63.37 23.49
N THR A 97 41.18 -63.96 24.64
CA THR A 97 41.83 -63.73 25.95
C THR A 97 42.36 -65.01 26.60
N ARG A 98 42.37 -66.16 25.88
CA ARG A 98 42.86 -67.45 26.42
C ARG A 98 44.36 -67.68 26.23
N GLY A 99 44.93 -67.13 25.17
CA GLY A 99 46.36 -67.23 24.87
C GLY A 99 47.16 -66.24 25.72
N ARG A 100 48.19 -66.75 26.41
CA ARG A 100 49.11 -65.92 27.21
C ARG A 100 49.99 -65.04 26.33
N ASP A 101 50.50 -65.60 25.25
CA ASP A 101 51.54 -64.95 24.42
C ASP A 101 50.95 -64.38 23.12
N HIS A 102 49.95 -65.04 22.53
CA HIS A 102 49.29 -64.59 21.32
C HIS A 102 47.87 -65.12 21.17
N ASN A 103 47.01 -64.30 20.56
CA ASN A 103 45.63 -64.63 20.23
C ASN A 103 45.41 -64.27 18.74
N THR A 104 45.00 -65.24 17.93
CA THR A 104 44.79 -65.06 16.48
C THR A 104 43.37 -65.41 16.10
N ALA A 105 42.66 -64.47 15.45
CA ALA A 105 41.37 -64.73 14.83
C ALA A 105 41.58 -65.07 13.34
N HIS A 106 41.05 -66.21 12.93
CA HIS A 106 40.98 -66.67 11.55
C HIS A 106 39.60 -66.32 11.00
N LEU A 107 39.58 -65.58 9.90
CA LEU A 107 38.37 -65.20 9.18
C LEU A 107 38.46 -65.70 7.74
N VAL A 108 37.36 -66.22 7.21
CA VAL A 108 37.24 -66.64 5.81
C VAL A 108 36.47 -65.56 5.06
N ALA A 109 37.17 -64.83 4.18
CA ALA A 109 36.59 -63.75 3.39
C ALA A 109 37.34 -63.60 2.06
N ASP A 110 36.62 -63.16 1.02
CA ASP A 110 37.19 -62.97 -0.32
C ASP A 110 38.19 -61.80 -0.39
N THR A 111 38.08 -60.84 0.55
CA THR A 111 38.96 -59.66 0.62
C THR A 111 39.28 -59.26 2.06
N PRO A 112 40.40 -58.54 2.31
CA PRO A 112 40.72 -57.98 3.62
C PRO A 112 39.66 -57.00 4.16
N GLN A 113 38.97 -56.27 3.29
CA GLN A 113 37.89 -55.34 3.66
C GLN A 113 36.67 -56.09 4.17
N GLU A 114 36.31 -57.22 3.53
CA GLU A 114 35.21 -58.07 3.99
C GLU A 114 35.56 -58.74 5.33
N ALA A 115 36.80 -59.22 5.49
CA ALA A 115 37.28 -59.71 6.79
C ALA A 115 37.16 -58.64 7.89
N ARG A 116 37.54 -57.39 7.60
CA ARG A 116 37.39 -56.27 8.55
C ARG A 116 35.93 -56.01 8.88
N LYS A 117 35.03 -56.06 7.90
CA LYS A 117 33.59 -55.87 8.11
C LYS A 117 33.01 -56.97 9.00
N GLN A 118 33.32 -58.24 8.72
CA GLN A 118 32.92 -59.37 9.55
C GLN A 118 33.41 -59.20 11.00
N TRP A 119 34.67 -58.77 11.20
CA TRP A 119 35.22 -58.50 12.53
C TRP A 119 34.46 -57.38 13.27
N ILE A 120 34.12 -56.28 12.59
CA ILE A 120 33.32 -55.19 13.19
C ILE A 120 31.92 -55.70 13.54
N GLU A 121 31.32 -56.51 12.67
CA GLU A 121 29.98 -57.03 12.86
C GLU A 121 29.86 -57.94 14.09
N VAL A 122 30.89 -58.75 14.38
CA VAL A 122 30.97 -59.58 15.60
C VAL A 122 30.69 -58.75 16.86
N PHE A 123 31.21 -57.52 16.95
CA PHE A 123 31.00 -56.64 18.11
C PHE A 123 29.67 -55.87 18.09
N ASN A 124 28.96 -55.86 16.96
CA ASN A 124 27.64 -55.24 16.82
C ASN A 124 26.48 -56.23 17.03
N ARG A 125 26.73 -57.54 16.92
CA ARG A 125 25.70 -58.58 17.01
C ARG A 125 25.06 -58.76 18.39
N ASP A 126 25.54 -58.07 19.44
CA ASP A 126 25.13 -58.32 20.84
C ASP A 126 24.80 -57.05 21.64
N ARG A 127 23.94 -56.17 21.08
CA ARG A 127 23.17 -55.16 21.85
C ARG A 127 21.69 -55.50 21.79
N ALA A 128 21.28 -56.57 22.47
CA ALA A 128 19.88 -56.98 22.55
C ALA A 128 18.99 -56.05 23.42
N ASP A 129 19.54 -55.00 24.03
CA ASP A 129 18.77 -54.02 24.81
C ASP A 129 19.20 -52.58 24.48
N LEU A 130 18.43 -51.88 23.63
CA LEU A 130 18.56 -50.42 23.41
C LEU A 130 17.83 -49.59 24.49
N GLY A 131 17.23 -50.27 25.46
CA GLY A 131 16.62 -49.70 26.66
C GLY A 131 15.23 -49.07 26.44
N PRO A 132 14.48 -48.81 27.53
CA PRO A 132 13.10 -48.29 27.49
C PRO A 132 12.96 -46.96 26.76
N ALA A 133 14.00 -46.11 26.78
CA ALA A 133 13.98 -44.82 26.10
C ALA A 133 13.99 -44.94 24.56
N HIS A 134 14.65 -45.98 24.01
CA HIS A 134 14.62 -46.24 22.58
C HIS A 134 13.27 -46.84 22.17
N ALA A 135 12.74 -47.80 22.95
CA ALA A 135 11.41 -48.35 22.76
C ALA A 135 10.30 -47.27 22.85
N ALA A 136 10.41 -46.35 23.81
CA ALA A 136 9.47 -45.23 23.96
C ALA A 136 9.51 -44.27 22.77
N ARG A 137 10.69 -43.98 22.21
CA ARG A 137 10.81 -43.15 21.00
C ARG A 137 10.22 -43.83 19.77
N LEU A 138 10.46 -45.13 19.60
CA LEU A 138 9.91 -45.91 18.50
C LEU A 138 8.38 -46.01 18.61
N ALA A 139 7.85 -46.31 19.80
CA ALA A 139 6.41 -46.33 20.05
C ALA A 139 5.75 -44.96 19.84
N ALA A 140 6.41 -43.86 20.24
CA ALA A 140 5.90 -42.51 19.97
C ALA A 140 5.90 -42.17 18.46
N GLN A 141 6.89 -42.63 17.71
CA GLN A 141 6.93 -42.46 16.25
C GLN A 141 5.86 -43.31 15.54
N GLU A 142 5.63 -44.54 15.98
CA GLU A 142 4.59 -45.43 15.44
C GLU A 142 3.18 -45.02 15.88
N ALA A 143 3.03 -44.35 17.02
CA ALA A 143 1.74 -43.83 17.51
C ALA A 143 1.38 -42.45 16.91
N ALA A 144 2.34 -41.70 16.35
CA ALA A 144 2.10 -40.39 15.75
C ALA A 144 1.04 -40.37 14.62
N PRO A 145 0.90 -41.41 13.77
CA PRO A 145 -0.19 -41.54 12.81
C PRO A 145 -1.56 -41.88 13.43
N TYR A 146 -1.61 -42.25 14.71
CA TYR A 146 -2.83 -42.69 15.41
C TYR A 146 -3.29 -41.73 16.52
N ALA A 147 -2.60 -40.60 16.73
CA ALA A 147 -3.11 -39.51 17.54
C ALA A 147 -4.43 -39.03 16.93
N ALA A 148 -5.46 -38.84 17.76
CA ALA A 148 -6.82 -38.55 17.32
C ALA A 148 -6.86 -37.38 16.33
N HIS A 149 -6.91 -37.71 15.03
CA HIS A 149 -6.91 -36.71 13.98
C HIS A 149 -8.15 -35.85 14.13
N ARG A 150 -7.96 -34.53 14.00
CA ARG A 150 -9.08 -33.65 13.72
C ARG A 150 -9.87 -34.24 12.54
N PRO A 151 -11.21 -34.30 12.59
CA PRO A 151 -11.99 -34.87 11.50
C PRO A 151 -11.59 -34.22 10.17
N LEU A 152 -11.29 -35.04 9.15
CA LEU A 152 -10.79 -34.55 7.87
C LEU A 152 -11.69 -33.46 7.26
N GLY A 153 -13.01 -33.63 7.38
CA GLY A 153 -13.98 -32.63 6.92
C GLY A 153 -13.83 -31.27 7.61
N ALA A 154 -13.51 -31.24 8.90
CA ALA A 154 -13.25 -30.00 9.64
C ALA A 154 -11.92 -29.37 9.20
N ALA A 155 -10.86 -30.17 9.03
CA ALA A 155 -9.58 -29.65 8.54
C ALA A 155 -9.68 -29.09 7.10
N LEU A 156 -10.44 -29.76 6.22
CA LEU A 156 -10.73 -29.26 4.87
C LEU A 156 -11.64 -28.02 4.87
N SER A 157 -12.52 -27.86 5.87
CA SER A 157 -13.29 -26.63 6.05
C SER A 157 -12.38 -25.46 6.37
N ASP A 158 -11.54 -25.59 7.40
CA ASP A 158 -10.58 -24.55 7.78
C ASP A 158 -9.62 -24.17 6.65
N LEU A 159 -9.18 -25.15 5.85
CA LEU A 159 -8.34 -24.89 4.68
C LEU A 159 -9.08 -24.04 3.63
N ARG A 160 -10.35 -24.34 3.36
CA ARG A 160 -11.19 -23.56 2.44
C ARG A 160 -11.49 -22.16 2.98
N ASP A 161 -11.70 -22.04 4.29
CA ASP A 161 -11.88 -20.74 4.96
C ASP A 161 -10.59 -19.90 4.85
N ALA A 162 -9.42 -20.52 5.07
CA ALA A 162 -8.13 -19.86 4.91
C ALA A 162 -7.86 -19.41 3.47
N TRP A 163 -8.18 -20.25 2.47
CA TRP A 163 -8.09 -19.85 1.05
C TRP A 163 -9.05 -18.71 0.70
N THR A 164 -10.27 -18.74 1.23
CA THR A 164 -11.25 -17.68 1.02
C THR A 164 -10.74 -16.36 1.58
N GLN A 165 -10.21 -16.38 2.82
CA GLN A 165 -9.65 -15.20 3.44
C GLN A 165 -8.41 -14.68 2.70
N GLU A 166 -7.49 -15.55 2.28
CA GLU A 166 -6.33 -15.16 1.46
C GLU A 166 -6.77 -14.50 0.15
N HIS A 167 -7.75 -15.10 -0.55
CA HIS A 167 -8.26 -14.58 -1.82
C HIS A 167 -8.92 -13.22 -1.67
N THR A 168 -9.83 -13.05 -0.70
CA THR A 168 -10.50 -11.78 -0.44
C THR A 168 -9.49 -10.68 -0.12
N LEU A 169 -8.56 -10.94 0.80
CA LEU A 169 -7.53 -9.95 1.15
C LEU A 169 -6.61 -9.62 -0.03
N ALA A 170 -6.28 -10.59 -0.88
CA ALA A 170 -5.50 -10.33 -2.09
C ALA A 170 -6.26 -9.47 -3.13
N GLN A 171 -7.57 -9.67 -3.25
CA GLN A 171 -8.43 -8.82 -4.09
C GLN A 171 -8.51 -7.39 -3.53
N ASP A 172 -8.75 -7.25 -2.23
CA ASP A 172 -8.80 -5.96 -1.55
C ASP A 172 -7.46 -5.21 -1.69
N LEU A 173 -6.33 -5.91 -1.50
CA LEU A 173 -5.00 -5.33 -1.69
C LEU A 173 -4.78 -4.86 -3.12
N THR A 174 -5.28 -5.61 -4.11
CA THR A 174 -5.18 -5.22 -5.53
C THR A 174 -6.01 -3.97 -5.81
N ALA A 175 -7.21 -3.88 -5.24
CA ALA A 175 -8.08 -2.70 -5.37
C ALA A 175 -7.45 -1.47 -4.69
N ALA A 176 -6.97 -1.59 -3.46
CA ALA A 176 -6.31 -0.52 -2.71
C ALA A 176 -5.04 -0.01 -3.41
N ARG A 177 -4.24 -0.90 -4.02
CA ARG A 177 -3.07 -0.51 -4.82
C ARG A 177 -3.46 0.29 -6.06
N ARG A 178 -4.49 -0.16 -6.79
CA ARG A 178 -5.00 0.57 -7.96
C ARG A 178 -5.49 1.97 -7.57
N GLU A 179 -6.17 2.08 -6.44
CA GLU A 179 -6.61 3.38 -5.91
C GLU A 179 -5.42 4.28 -5.55
N CYS A 180 -4.38 3.74 -4.89
CA CYS A 180 -3.13 4.47 -4.65
C CYS A 180 -2.49 4.97 -5.95
N ASP A 181 -2.35 4.09 -6.95
CA ASP A 181 -1.75 4.43 -8.24
C ASP A 181 -2.51 5.59 -8.91
N GLN A 182 -3.85 5.55 -8.87
CA GLN A 182 -4.69 6.63 -9.40
C GLN A 182 -4.55 7.93 -8.58
N LEU A 183 -4.50 7.84 -7.25
CA LEU A 183 -4.35 9.00 -6.38
C LEU A 183 -2.98 9.67 -6.53
N VAL A 184 -1.91 8.89 -6.75
CA VAL A 184 -0.57 9.41 -7.06
C VAL A 184 -0.57 10.29 -8.31
N GLU A 185 -1.38 9.98 -9.31
CA GLU A 185 -1.55 10.80 -10.53
C GLU A 185 -2.47 12.02 -10.29
N VAL A 186 -3.57 11.84 -9.54
CA VAL A 186 -4.55 12.91 -9.26
C VAL A 186 -4.00 14.02 -8.38
N VAL A 187 -3.26 13.68 -7.32
CA VAL A 187 -2.77 14.64 -6.32
C VAL A 187 -1.99 15.82 -6.94
N PRO A 188 -0.96 15.62 -7.79
CA PRO A 188 -0.22 16.74 -8.37
C PRO A 188 -1.07 17.58 -9.33
N LEU A 189 -1.92 16.94 -10.13
CA LEU A 189 -2.82 17.63 -11.06
C LEU A 189 -3.81 18.53 -10.29
N ARG A 190 -4.36 18.00 -9.20
CA ARG A 190 -5.27 18.77 -8.34
C ARG A 190 -4.55 19.91 -7.64
N ALA A 191 -3.37 19.67 -7.08
CA ALA A 191 -2.57 20.71 -6.45
C ALA A 191 -2.21 21.85 -7.43
N GLN A 192 -1.89 21.51 -8.68
CA GLN A 192 -1.62 22.49 -9.72
C GLN A 192 -2.88 23.30 -10.07
N HIS A 193 -4.03 22.65 -10.24
CA HIS A 193 -5.31 23.31 -10.52
C HIS A 193 -5.71 24.24 -9.38
N ASP A 194 -5.66 23.78 -8.13
CA ASP A 194 -5.99 24.59 -6.95
C ASP A 194 -5.06 25.81 -6.84
N ALA A 195 -3.77 25.66 -7.15
CA ALA A 195 -2.83 26.78 -7.21
C ALA A 195 -3.19 27.79 -8.31
N GLN A 196 -3.65 27.32 -9.49
CA GLN A 196 -4.12 28.20 -10.57
C GLN A 196 -5.39 28.95 -10.17
N VAL A 197 -6.35 28.28 -9.51
CA VAL A 197 -7.56 28.92 -8.98
C VAL A 197 -7.19 29.98 -7.94
N ALA A 198 -6.27 29.68 -7.03
CA ALA A 198 -5.81 30.62 -6.01
C ALA A 198 -5.11 31.85 -6.64
N ALA A 199 -4.26 31.64 -7.64
CA ALA A 199 -3.59 32.72 -8.36
C ALA A 199 -4.59 33.60 -9.16
N GLY A 200 -5.57 32.98 -9.82
CA GLY A 200 -6.66 33.68 -10.50
C GLY A 200 -7.49 34.52 -9.53
N ARG A 201 -7.82 33.96 -8.36
CA ARG A 201 -8.54 34.68 -7.29
C ARG A 201 -7.78 35.90 -6.81
N ALA A 202 -6.49 35.76 -6.52
CA ALA A 202 -5.63 36.86 -6.08
C ALA A 202 -5.55 37.98 -7.14
N THR A 203 -5.41 37.61 -8.41
CA THR A 203 -5.39 38.56 -9.54
C THR A 203 -6.71 39.32 -9.64
N TYR A 204 -7.85 38.62 -9.54
CA TYR A 204 -9.16 39.25 -9.52
C TYR A 204 -9.33 40.19 -8.33
N GLU A 205 -8.95 39.79 -7.12
CA GLU A 205 -9.06 40.63 -5.92
C GLU A 205 -8.22 41.90 -6.03
N GLN A 206 -7.00 41.81 -6.55
CA GLN A 206 -6.15 42.97 -6.82
C GLN A 206 -6.78 43.90 -7.86
N ALA A 207 -7.24 43.37 -9.00
CA ALA A 207 -7.87 44.15 -10.05
C ALA A 207 -9.16 44.83 -9.56
N ARG A 208 -9.96 44.13 -8.74
CA ARG A 208 -11.15 44.68 -8.09
C ARG A 208 -10.80 45.83 -7.14
N GLY A 209 -9.74 45.68 -6.35
CA GLY A 209 -9.23 46.73 -5.48
C GLY A 209 -8.83 47.99 -6.25
N HIS A 210 -8.07 47.83 -7.34
CA HIS A 210 -7.70 48.94 -8.22
C HIS A 210 -8.93 49.61 -8.87
N ALA A 211 -9.92 48.83 -9.31
CA ALA A 211 -11.15 49.36 -9.88
C ALA A 211 -11.96 50.19 -8.87
N THR A 212 -12.03 49.76 -7.61
CA THR A 212 -12.67 50.52 -6.53
C THR A 212 -11.94 51.84 -6.29
N GLN A 213 -10.61 51.82 -6.15
CA GLN A 213 -9.82 53.04 -5.93
C GLN A 213 -9.94 54.04 -7.09
N ALA A 214 -9.86 53.55 -8.34
CA ALA A 214 -10.00 54.39 -9.52
C ALA A 214 -11.40 55.03 -9.61
N ARG A 215 -12.45 54.27 -9.24
CA ARG A 215 -13.83 54.78 -9.18
C ARG A 215 -13.99 55.85 -8.10
N GLU A 216 -13.42 55.63 -6.92
CA GLU A 216 -13.48 56.61 -5.82
C GLU A 216 -12.78 57.91 -6.23
N HIS A 217 -11.58 57.81 -6.82
CA HIS A 217 -10.85 58.98 -7.31
C HIS A 217 -11.63 59.74 -8.40
N ALA A 218 -12.17 59.02 -9.39
CA ALA A 218 -13.01 59.64 -10.43
C ALA A 218 -14.26 60.30 -9.83
N GLY A 219 -14.89 59.67 -8.83
CA GLY A 219 -16.05 60.23 -8.12
C GLY A 219 -15.72 61.49 -7.30
N GLN A 220 -14.53 61.56 -6.72
CA GLN A 220 -14.05 62.77 -6.03
C GLN A 220 -13.88 63.93 -7.02
N LEU A 221 -13.25 63.68 -8.17
CA LEU A 221 -13.08 64.70 -9.21
C LEU A 221 -14.42 65.11 -9.84
N GLU A 222 -15.33 64.17 -10.06
CA GLU A 222 -16.70 64.45 -10.52
C GLU A 222 -17.44 65.39 -9.57
N ALA A 223 -17.31 65.18 -8.26
CA ALA A 223 -17.91 66.04 -7.25
C ALA A 223 -17.33 67.47 -7.28
N VAL A 224 -16.02 67.60 -7.50
CA VAL A 224 -15.34 68.90 -7.65
C VAL A 224 -15.82 69.62 -8.92
N VAL A 225 -15.80 68.94 -10.07
CA VAL A 225 -16.28 69.50 -11.34
C VAL A 225 -17.76 69.88 -11.24
N GLY A 226 -18.59 69.04 -10.62
CA GLY A 226 -20.01 69.31 -10.40
C GLY A 226 -20.26 70.52 -9.50
N ALA A 227 -19.45 70.69 -8.44
CA ALA A 227 -19.53 71.86 -7.57
C ALA A 227 -19.16 73.14 -8.33
N ASP A 228 -18.06 73.13 -9.09
CA ASP A 228 -17.62 74.28 -9.89
C ASP A 228 -18.62 74.62 -11.00
N THR A 229 -19.18 73.60 -11.65
CA THR A 229 -20.27 73.72 -12.62
C THR A 229 -21.45 74.46 -11.99
N PHE A 230 -21.90 74.01 -10.81
CA PHE A 230 -23.04 74.61 -10.11
C PHE A 230 -22.77 76.06 -9.71
N GLN A 231 -21.59 76.35 -9.17
CA GLN A 231 -21.21 77.71 -8.77
C GLN A 231 -21.14 78.67 -9.97
N LEU A 232 -20.52 78.24 -11.06
CA LEU A 232 -20.41 79.05 -12.28
C LEU A 232 -21.77 79.23 -12.96
N ALA A 233 -22.57 78.17 -13.09
CA ALA A 233 -23.91 78.25 -13.66
C ALA A 233 -24.81 79.20 -12.85
N GLY A 234 -24.74 79.14 -11.52
CA GLY A 234 -25.45 80.05 -10.62
C GLY A 234 -25.05 81.51 -10.83
N ARG A 235 -23.74 81.78 -10.95
CA ARG A 235 -23.23 83.14 -11.22
C ARG A 235 -23.68 83.65 -12.59
N LEU A 236 -23.52 82.85 -13.65
CA LEU A 236 -23.94 83.21 -15.00
C LEU A 236 -25.45 83.43 -15.08
N ARG A 237 -26.25 82.66 -14.34
CA ARG A 237 -27.70 82.88 -14.24
C ARG A 237 -28.01 84.23 -13.60
N GLN A 238 -27.34 84.57 -12.50
CA GLN A 238 -27.51 85.86 -11.83
C GLN A 238 -27.11 87.03 -12.74
N GLU A 239 -26.00 86.92 -13.46
CA GLU A 239 -25.54 87.92 -14.43
C GLU A 239 -26.52 88.07 -15.61
N TRP A 240 -27.08 86.97 -16.11
CA TRP A 240 -28.14 86.99 -17.13
C TRP A 240 -29.34 87.76 -16.61
N ASP A 241 -29.89 87.36 -15.46
CA ASP A 241 -31.07 87.96 -14.86
C ASP A 241 -30.85 89.45 -14.56
N ALA A 242 -29.65 89.85 -14.12
CA ALA A 242 -29.29 91.25 -13.90
C ALA A 242 -29.21 92.08 -15.19
N SER A 243 -28.80 91.47 -16.32
CA SER A 243 -28.73 92.14 -17.62
C SER A 243 -30.10 92.28 -18.32
N ARG A 244 -31.09 91.46 -17.94
CA ARG A 244 -32.39 91.36 -18.61
C ARG A 244 -33.25 92.63 -18.57
N PRO A 245 -33.35 93.41 -17.46
CA PRO A 245 -34.14 94.64 -17.45
C PRO A 245 -33.67 95.67 -18.47
N ALA A 246 -32.35 95.85 -18.63
CA ALA A 246 -31.78 96.79 -19.60
C ALA A 246 -32.06 96.33 -21.05
N ALA A 247 -31.89 95.04 -21.33
CA ALA A 247 -32.24 94.45 -22.63
C ALA A 247 -33.74 94.60 -22.94
N ARG A 248 -34.63 94.38 -21.97
CA ARG A 248 -36.08 94.60 -22.12
C ARG A 248 -36.43 96.05 -22.42
N ALA A 249 -35.82 97.01 -21.74
CA ALA A 249 -36.05 98.43 -22.00
C ALA A 249 -35.62 98.84 -23.42
N ALA A 250 -34.48 98.30 -23.90
CA ALA A 250 -34.03 98.49 -25.28
C ALA A 250 -35.02 97.85 -26.29
N ALA A 251 -35.49 96.63 -26.03
CA ALA A 251 -36.50 95.97 -26.86
C ALA A 251 -37.83 96.75 -26.95
N GLN A 252 -38.31 97.29 -25.82
CA GLN A 252 -39.51 98.14 -25.78
C GLN A 252 -39.33 99.43 -26.58
N THR A 253 -38.13 100.02 -26.53
CA THR A 253 -37.79 101.21 -27.33
C THR A 253 -37.82 100.92 -28.83
N ILE A 254 -37.35 99.73 -29.25
CA ILE A 254 -37.42 99.28 -30.66
C ILE A 254 -38.88 99.02 -31.07
N ALA A 255 -39.67 98.34 -30.21
CA ALA A 255 -41.07 98.04 -30.46
C ALA A 255 -41.96 99.29 -30.55
N ALA A 256 -41.64 100.35 -29.79
CA ALA A 256 -42.32 101.66 -29.88
C ALA A 256 -42.07 102.38 -31.23
N GLY A 257 -41.03 101.98 -31.96
CA GLY A 257 -40.72 102.47 -33.30
C GLY A 257 -40.22 103.92 -33.35
N THR A 258 -39.95 104.41 -34.56
CA THR A 258 -39.33 105.74 -34.75
C THR A 258 -40.31 106.93 -34.66
N GLY A 259 -41.60 106.66 -34.41
CA GLY A 259 -42.70 107.64 -34.44
C GLY A 259 -43.12 108.08 -35.86
N ARG A 260 -44.28 108.73 -35.99
CA ARG A 260 -44.92 109.12 -37.29
C ARG A 260 -44.07 110.06 -38.17
N ILE A 261 -43.07 110.73 -37.61
CA ILE A 261 -42.18 111.68 -38.32
C ILE A 261 -40.68 111.41 -38.05
N GLY A 262 -40.31 110.23 -37.56
CA GLY A 262 -38.90 109.81 -37.40
C GLY A 262 -38.13 110.44 -36.23
N GLN A 263 -38.81 111.13 -35.31
CA GLN A 263 -38.21 111.82 -34.16
C GLN A 263 -37.44 110.90 -33.20
N HIS A 264 -37.73 109.59 -33.18
CA HIS A 264 -37.08 108.63 -32.28
C HIS A 264 -36.01 107.74 -32.95
N ARG A 265 -35.60 108.01 -34.20
CA ARG A 265 -34.60 107.20 -34.93
C ARG A 265 -33.29 106.99 -34.17
N GLY A 266 -32.77 108.02 -33.51
CA GLY A 266 -31.53 107.91 -32.72
C GLY A 266 -31.67 107.08 -31.45
N ALA A 267 -32.86 107.07 -30.83
CA ALA A 267 -33.13 106.23 -29.66
C ALA A 267 -33.28 104.75 -30.05
N VAL A 268 -33.99 104.46 -31.14
CA VAL A 268 -34.10 103.11 -31.71
C VAL A 268 -32.72 102.57 -32.08
N ARG A 269 -31.86 103.37 -32.74
CA ARG A 269 -30.50 102.92 -33.09
C ARG A 269 -29.64 102.56 -31.88
N ARG A 270 -29.62 103.41 -30.84
CA ARG A 270 -28.90 103.10 -29.60
C ARG A 270 -29.44 101.86 -28.89
N ALA A 271 -30.76 101.66 -28.93
CA ALA A 271 -31.39 100.46 -28.39
C ALA A 271 -31.01 99.20 -29.18
N SER A 272 -30.96 99.28 -30.52
CA SER A 272 -30.48 98.19 -31.39
C SER A 272 -29.01 97.87 -31.12
N ASP A 273 -28.14 98.88 -30.98
CA ASP A 273 -26.72 98.70 -30.65
C ASP A 273 -26.55 98.03 -29.27
N HIS A 274 -27.35 98.44 -28.27
CA HIS A 274 -27.35 97.83 -26.95
C HIS A 274 -27.79 96.36 -26.97
N LEU A 275 -28.86 96.03 -27.70
CA LEU A 275 -29.29 94.63 -27.86
C LEU A 275 -28.25 93.77 -28.59
N HIS A 276 -27.56 94.32 -29.58
CA HIS A 276 -26.46 93.61 -30.25
C HIS A 276 -25.30 93.35 -29.32
N ALA A 277 -24.88 94.35 -28.52
CA ALA A 277 -23.80 94.18 -27.55
C ALA A 277 -24.17 93.15 -26.47
N TRP A 278 -25.41 93.20 -25.96
CA TRP A 278 -25.93 92.21 -25.02
C TRP A 278 -25.93 90.80 -25.64
N ALA A 279 -26.47 90.65 -26.86
CA ALA A 279 -26.49 89.37 -27.55
C ALA A 279 -25.07 88.83 -27.81
N GLN A 280 -24.13 89.69 -28.21
CA GLN A 280 -22.73 89.32 -28.43
C GLN A 280 -22.04 88.81 -27.15
N GLN A 281 -22.31 89.46 -26.00
CA GLN A 281 -21.78 89.02 -24.71
C GLN A 281 -22.25 87.60 -24.35
N TRP A 282 -23.54 87.30 -24.58
CA TRP A 282 -24.13 86.04 -24.18
C TRP A 282 -24.04 84.92 -25.21
N ARG A 283 -23.75 85.22 -26.48
CA ARG A 283 -23.69 84.23 -27.57
C ARG A 283 -22.70 83.07 -27.35
N PRO A 284 -21.53 83.23 -26.71
CA PRO A 284 -20.65 82.10 -26.39
C PRO A 284 -21.27 81.08 -25.42
N ILE A 285 -22.24 81.53 -24.61
CA ILE A 285 -22.92 80.73 -23.59
C ILE A 285 -24.25 80.23 -24.17
N VAL A 286 -25.05 81.14 -24.73
CA VAL A 286 -26.38 80.87 -25.32
C VAL A 286 -26.30 81.00 -26.83
N ALA A 287 -25.83 79.94 -27.48
CA ALA A 287 -25.62 79.91 -28.94
C ALA A 287 -26.92 80.11 -29.75
N SER A 288 -28.09 79.88 -29.14
CA SER A 288 -29.40 80.04 -29.78
C SER A 288 -29.87 81.50 -29.90
N LEU A 289 -29.08 82.48 -29.47
CA LEU A 289 -29.43 83.90 -29.57
C LEU A 289 -29.45 84.37 -31.03
N PRO A 290 -30.57 84.95 -31.52
CA PRO A 290 -30.66 85.46 -32.89
C PRO A 290 -29.58 86.50 -33.23
N THR A 291 -29.29 86.64 -34.52
CA THR A 291 -28.45 87.72 -35.05
C THR A 291 -29.26 88.89 -35.60
N ASP A 292 -30.53 88.65 -35.91
CA ASP A 292 -31.44 89.68 -36.41
C ASP A 292 -31.99 90.56 -35.28
N THR A 293 -32.05 91.87 -35.51
CA THR A 293 -32.44 92.88 -34.51
C THR A 293 -33.87 92.70 -34.02
N ASP A 294 -34.80 92.39 -34.94
CA ASP A 294 -36.22 92.30 -34.63
C ASP A 294 -36.50 91.01 -33.85
N GLN A 295 -35.87 89.90 -34.26
CA GLN A 295 -35.91 88.64 -33.51
C GLN A 295 -35.28 88.78 -32.12
N LEU A 296 -34.17 89.51 -32.00
CA LEU A 296 -33.54 89.82 -30.71
C LEU A 296 -34.45 90.66 -29.83
N ALA A 297 -35.13 91.66 -30.37
CA ALA A 297 -36.08 92.49 -29.62
C ALA A 297 -37.26 91.67 -29.10
N VAL A 298 -37.81 90.74 -29.90
CA VAL A 298 -38.88 89.83 -29.47
C VAL A 298 -38.41 88.93 -28.32
N LEU A 299 -37.23 88.32 -28.42
CA LEU A 299 -36.67 87.46 -27.39
C LEU A 299 -36.31 88.24 -26.11
N ALA A 300 -35.71 89.41 -26.27
CA ALA A 300 -35.34 90.29 -25.16
C ALA A 300 -36.59 90.80 -24.42
N GLY A 301 -37.67 91.13 -25.12
CA GLY A 301 -38.94 91.56 -24.54
C GLY A 301 -39.77 90.44 -23.89
N GLY A 302 -39.58 89.19 -24.33
CA GLY A 302 -40.34 88.02 -23.87
C GLY A 302 -39.77 87.31 -22.63
N HIS A 303 -40.30 86.12 -22.36
CA HIS A 303 -39.77 85.21 -21.34
C HIS A 303 -38.44 84.56 -21.79
N ASP A 304 -37.68 84.03 -20.83
CA ASP A 304 -36.46 83.29 -21.15
C ASP A 304 -36.79 82.01 -21.93
N SER A 305 -35.82 81.54 -22.72
CA SER A 305 -35.91 80.22 -23.33
C SER A 305 -36.07 79.14 -22.25
N PRO A 306 -36.95 78.14 -22.43
CA PRO A 306 -37.09 77.04 -21.47
C PRO A 306 -35.77 76.29 -21.24
N ASN A 307 -34.87 76.26 -22.23
CA ASN A 307 -33.59 75.54 -22.15
C ASN A 307 -32.42 76.43 -21.68
N LEU A 308 -32.67 77.68 -21.27
CA LEU A 308 -31.61 78.61 -20.88
C LEU A 308 -30.77 78.06 -19.73
N THR A 309 -31.43 77.51 -18.70
CA THR A 309 -30.75 76.93 -17.54
C THR A 309 -29.86 75.75 -17.94
N GLU A 310 -30.34 74.86 -18.81
CA GLU A 310 -29.55 73.74 -19.33
C GLU A 310 -28.35 74.24 -20.15
N THR A 311 -28.56 75.26 -20.97
CA THR A 311 -27.49 75.83 -21.83
C THR A 311 -26.39 76.48 -20.99
N ILE A 312 -26.77 77.26 -19.97
CA ILE A 312 -25.83 77.86 -19.02
C ILE A 312 -25.09 76.77 -18.24
N SER A 313 -25.79 75.74 -17.74
CA SER A 313 -25.19 74.62 -17.02
C SER A 313 -24.22 73.82 -17.90
N ALA A 314 -24.56 73.57 -19.17
CA ALA A 314 -23.68 72.86 -20.11
C ALA A 314 -22.42 73.66 -20.43
N TYR A 315 -22.53 74.98 -20.61
CA TYR A 315 -21.38 75.86 -20.77
C TYR A 315 -20.51 75.88 -19.51
N ALA A 316 -21.13 76.04 -18.34
CA ALA A 316 -20.43 76.03 -17.06
C ALA A 316 -19.70 74.71 -16.81
N HIS A 317 -20.31 73.59 -17.18
CA HIS A 317 -19.72 72.27 -17.08
C HIS A 317 -18.47 72.15 -17.96
N LYS A 318 -18.56 72.56 -19.23
CA LYS A 318 -17.42 72.56 -20.15
C LYS A 318 -16.24 73.41 -19.63
N VAL A 319 -16.54 74.55 -19.01
CA VAL A 319 -15.51 75.42 -18.41
C VAL A 319 -14.91 74.78 -17.16
N ALA A 320 -15.74 74.19 -16.30
CA ALA A 320 -15.29 73.48 -15.10
C ALA A 320 -14.42 72.26 -15.46
N GLU A 321 -14.83 71.43 -16.41
CA GLU A 321 -14.02 70.32 -16.92
C GLU A 321 -12.66 70.81 -17.47
N GLY A 322 -12.64 71.93 -18.20
CA GLY A 322 -11.39 72.53 -18.69
C GLY A 322 -10.45 73.03 -17.59
N ALA A 323 -10.97 73.34 -16.40
CA ALA A 323 -10.17 73.70 -15.23
C ALA A 323 -9.61 72.47 -14.48
N HIS A 324 -10.17 71.29 -14.71
CA HIS A 324 -9.79 70.02 -14.08
C HIS A 324 -9.34 69.00 -15.14
N PRO A 325 -8.16 69.17 -15.76
CA PRO A 325 -7.70 68.31 -16.85
C PRO A 325 -7.52 66.83 -16.46
N ASP A 326 -7.40 66.54 -15.16
CA ASP A 326 -7.25 65.19 -14.62
C ASP A 326 -8.58 64.41 -14.54
N HIS A 327 -9.73 65.08 -14.66
CA HIS A 327 -11.06 64.47 -14.53
C HIS A 327 -11.35 63.43 -15.62
N ALA A 328 -11.18 63.78 -16.89
CA ALA A 328 -11.41 62.85 -18.00
C ALA A 328 -10.45 61.64 -18.00
N PRO A 329 -9.12 61.81 -17.78
CA PRO A 329 -8.21 60.69 -17.55
C PRO A 329 -8.61 59.80 -16.37
N ALA A 330 -9.07 60.37 -15.25
CA ALA A 330 -9.50 59.59 -14.10
C ALA A 330 -10.77 58.77 -14.39
N GLN A 331 -11.76 59.33 -15.11
CA GLN A 331 -12.92 58.58 -15.56
C GLN A 331 -12.53 57.44 -16.51
N ALA A 332 -11.66 57.70 -17.49
CA ALA A 332 -11.16 56.67 -18.40
C ALA A 332 -10.40 55.56 -17.66
N ALA A 333 -9.56 55.93 -16.67
CA ALA A 333 -8.86 54.98 -15.83
C ALA A 333 -9.81 54.11 -14.99
N ALA A 334 -10.88 54.70 -14.42
CA ALA A 334 -11.91 53.96 -13.70
C ALA A 334 -12.64 52.94 -14.59
N HIS A 335 -12.98 53.32 -15.82
CA HIS A 335 -13.56 52.41 -16.81
C HIS A 335 -12.60 51.27 -17.19
N ALA A 336 -11.35 51.59 -17.49
CA ALA A 336 -10.33 50.60 -17.84
C ALA A 336 -10.05 49.62 -16.68
N ALA A 337 -9.96 50.11 -15.45
CA ALA A 337 -9.77 49.28 -14.27
C ALA A 337 -10.96 48.35 -14.03
N ARG A 338 -12.20 48.83 -14.23
CA ARG A 338 -13.41 47.98 -14.17
C ARG A 338 -13.40 46.87 -15.23
N HIS A 339 -13.02 47.19 -16.47
CA HIS A 339 -12.88 46.17 -17.52
C HIS A 339 -11.81 45.14 -17.19
N THR A 340 -10.69 45.57 -16.61
CA THR A 340 -9.61 44.68 -16.16
C THR A 340 -10.09 43.73 -15.07
N ALA A 341 -10.82 44.24 -14.06
CA ALA A 341 -11.41 43.42 -13.01
C ALA A 341 -12.44 42.42 -13.56
N ALA A 342 -13.28 42.82 -14.51
CA ALA A 342 -14.25 41.93 -15.15
C ALA A 342 -13.58 40.80 -15.95
N ARG A 343 -12.49 41.10 -16.68
CA ARG A 343 -11.71 40.08 -17.39
C ARG A 343 -11.01 39.12 -16.43
N ALA A 344 -10.45 39.64 -15.33
CA ALA A 344 -9.84 38.80 -14.31
C ALA A 344 -10.87 37.87 -13.63
N LEU A 345 -12.10 38.35 -13.41
CA LEU A 345 -13.21 37.53 -12.92
C LEU A 345 -13.58 36.41 -13.89
N ASP A 346 -13.73 36.73 -15.18
CA ASP A 346 -14.04 35.73 -16.21
C ASP A 346 -12.96 34.63 -16.29
N VAL A 347 -11.68 35.01 -16.25
CA VAL A 347 -10.57 34.06 -16.19
C VAL A 347 -10.63 33.21 -14.92
N TYR A 348 -10.81 33.82 -13.76
CA TYR A 348 -10.92 33.10 -12.49
C TYR A 348 -12.09 32.10 -12.48
N ASP A 349 -13.28 32.52 -12.90
CA ASP A 349 -14.46 31.64 -12.95
C ASP A 349 -14.28 30.52 -13.97
N LYS A 350 -13.69 30.83 -15.14
CA LYS A 350 -13.35 29.81 -16.13
C LYS A 350 -12.37 28.79 -15.56
N THR A 351 -11.28 29.21 -14.92
CA THR A 351 -10.31 28.30 -14.30
C THR A 351 -10.93 27.48 -13.17
N ARG A 352 -11.73 28.10 -12.30
CA ARG A 352 -12.39 27.42 -11.17
C ARG A 352 -13.40 26.37 -11.61
N THR A 353 -14.09 26.62 -12.72
CA THR A 353 -15.11 25.71 -13.27
C THR A 353 -14.55 24.72 -14.28
N SER A 354 -13.42 25.05 -14.92
CA SER A 354 -12.74 24.14 -15.83
C SER A 354 -12.01 23.08 -15.01
N TYR A 355 -12.41 21.83 -15.17
CA TYR A 355 -11.62 20.70 -14.72
C TYR A 355 -10.52 20.40 -15.75
N PRO A 356 -9.28 20.10 -15.34
CA PRO A 356 -8.26 19.57 -16.24
C PRO A 356 -8.79 18.32 -16.95
N ALA A 357 -8.67 18.26 -18.28
CA ALA A 357 -9.07 17.08 -19.06
C ALA A 357 -8.29 15.81 -18.62
N GLU A 358 -7.08 16.00 -18.10
CA GLU A 358 -6.24 14.95 -17.52
C GLU A 358 -6.90 14.28 -16.29
N LEU A 359 -7.85 14.95 -15.63
CA LEU A 359 -8.58 14.40 -14.48
C LEU A 359 -9.85 13.63 -14.87
N ASP A 360 -10.32 13.71 -16.12
CA ASP A 360 -11.56 13.06 -16.55
C ASP A 360 -11.48 11.52 -16.44
N ASP A 361 -10.30 10.96 -16.70
CA ASP A 361 -10.06 9.51 -16.67
C ASP A 361 -10.02 8.92 -15.24
N HIS A 362 -9.94 9.76 -14.21
CA HIS A 362 -9.83 9.33 -12.81
C HIS A 362 -11.17 9.26 -12.06
N GLY A 363 -12.28 9.61 -12.72
CA GLY A 363 -13.62 9.47 -12.17
C GLY A 363 -13.79 10.17 -10.81
N ASN A 364 -14.39 9.47 -9.84
CA ASN A 364 -14.72 10.04 -8.53
C ASN A 364 -13.50 10.45 -7.69
N LEU A 365 -12.34 9.82 -7.89
CA LEU A 365 -11.12 10.15 -7.13
C LEU A 365 -10.64 11.57 -7.41
N ALA A 366 -10.88 12.07 -8.62
CA ALA A 366 -10.55 13.45 -8.99
C ALA A 366 -11.40 14.50 -8.27
N TRP A 367 -12.55 14.11 -7.72
CA TRP A 367 -13.50 15.00 -7.03
C TRP A 367 -13.39 14.95 -5.50
N LEU A 368 -12.41 14.21 -4.98
CA LEU A 368 -12.17 14.15 -3.54
C LEU A 368 -11.77 15.53 -2.99
N PRO A 369 -12.31 15.94 -1.83
CA PRO A 369 -11.96 17.23 -1.22
C PRO A 369 -10.47 17.34 -0.84
N ASP A 370 -9.85 16.23 -0.45
CA ASP A 370 -8.44 16.14 -0.06
C ASP A 370 -7.80 14.86 -0.63
N PRO A 371 -7.40 14.85 -1.91
CA PRO A 371 -6.83 13.66 -2.53
C PRO A 371 -5.48 13.26 -1.90
N ALA A 372 -4.75 14.20 -1.30
CA ALA A 372 -3.47 13.92 -0.65
C ALA A 372 -3.67 13.20 0.69
N GLY A 373 -4.66 13.63 1.50
CA GLY A 373 -5.08 12.91 2.69
C GLY A 373 -5.57 11.50 2.37
N HIS A 374 -6.41 11.37 1.33
CA HIS A 374 -6.87 10.05 0.87
C HIS A 374 -5.75 9.16 0.36
N LEU A 375 -4.73 9.71 -0.32
CA LEU A 375 -3.55 8.93 -0.72
C LEU A 375 -2.82 8.37 0.51
N ALA A 376 -2.61 9.19 1.54
CA ALA A 376 -1.95 8.74 2.76
C ALA A 376 -2.75 7.64 3.49
N GLU A 377 -4.09 7.75 3.51
CA GLU A 377 -4.95 6.70 4.05
C GLU A 377 -4.86 5.41 3.22
N ALA A 378 -4.92 5.51 1.89
CA ALA A 378 -4.84 4.36 0.99
C ALA A 378 -3.47 3.66 1.08
N GLU A 379 -2.37 4.41 1.25
CA GLU A 379 -1.03 3.85 1.47
C GLU A 379 -0.96 3.04 2.79
N LEU A 380 -1.61 3.54 3.85
CA LEU A 380 -1.74 2.81 5.12
C LEU A 380 -2.57 1.54 4.96
N ASP A 381 -3.68 1.61 4.22
CA ASP A 381 -4.52 0.45 3.92
C ASP A 381 -3.76 -0.60 3.10
N VAL A 382 -2.95 -0.18 2.11
CA VAL A 382 -2.08 -1.10 1.35
C VAL A 382 -1.06 -1.78 2.27
N ALA A 383 -0.48 -1.06 3.22
CA ALA A 383 0.46 -1.63 4.18
C ALA A 383 -0.25 -2.65 5.11
N ASP A 384 -1.40 -2.29 5.68
CA ASP A 384 -2.19 -3.17 6.54
C ASP A 384 -2.65 -4.43 5.78
N LEU A 385 -3.23 -4.27 4.59
CA LEU A 385 -3.67 -5.38 3.74
C LEU A 385 -2.49 -6.28 3.34
N THR A 386 -1.31 -5.72 3.09
CA THR A 386 -0.10 -6.51 2.80
C THR A 386 0.27 -7.41 3.98
N ASP A 387 0.20 -6.90 5.20
CA ASP A 387 0.46 -7.68 6.40
C ASP A 387 -0.65 -8.72 6.67
N GLN A 388 -1.91 -8.37 6.42
CA GLN A 388 -3.04 -9.29 6.52
C GLN A 388 -2.95 -10.44 5.50
N VAL A 389 -2.57 -10.16 4.25
CA VAL A 389 -2.32 -11.19 3.23
C VAL A 389 -1.19 -12.12 3.67
N ARG A 390 -0.08 -11.57 4.21
CA ARG A 390 1.02 -12.38 4.74
C ARG A 390 0.56 -13.28 5.90
N ALA A 391 -0.29 -12.78 6.77
CA ALA A 391 -0.88 -13.55 7.86
C ALA A 391 -1.81 -14.66 7.33
N ALA A 392 -2.66 -14.36 6.34
CA ALA A 392 -3.55 -15.33 5.71
C ALA A 392 -2.77 -16.45 5.00
N GLN A 393 -1.71 -16.12 4.27
CA GLN A 393 -0.75 -17.09 3.71
C GLN A 393 -0.12 -17.96 4.80
N GLY A 394 0.17 -17.40 5.97
CA GLY A 394 0.58 -18.14 7.16
C GLY A 394 -0.47 -19.16 7.61
N ARG A 395 -1.75 -18.77 7.67
CA ARG A 395 -2.87 -19.67 8.03
C ARG A 395 -3.05 -20.79 7.02
N VAL A 396 -2.95 -20.49 5.72
CA VAL A 396 -3.00 -21.51 4.66
C VAL A 396 -1.87 -22.52 4.81
N ARG A 397 -0.62 -22.06 5.05
CA ARG A 397 0.51 -22.95 5.32
C ARG A 397 0.30 -23.81 6.58
N ALA A 398 -0.27 -23.24 7.64
CA ALA A 398 -0.59 -23.98 8.86
C ALA A 398 -1.67 -25.04 8.62
N ALA A 399 -2.74 -24.70 7.89
CA ALA A 399 -3.81 -25.63 7.53
C ALA A 399 -3.30 -26.78 6.63
N LEU A 400 -2.40 -26.48 5.69
CA LEU A 400 -1.74 -27.52 4.88
C LEU A 400 -0.77 -28.41 5.68
N ALA A 401 -0.21 -27.91 6.78
CA ALA A 401 0.67 -28.67 7.66
C ALA A 401 -0.07 -29.56 8.68
N GLU A 402 -1.40 -29.39 8.82
CA GLU A 402 -2.25 -30.19 9.70
C GLU A 402 -2.12 -31.68 9.35
N PRO A 403 -1.91 -32.60 10.34
CA PRO A 403 -1.67 -34.01 10.08
C PRO A 403 -2.71 -34.68 9.18
N ALA A 404 -4.00 -34.35 9.36
CA ALA A 404 -5.11 -34.88 8.57
C ALA A 404 -5.05 -34.46 7.09
N ILE A 405 -4.56 -33.24 6.80
CA ILE A 405 -4.38 -32.75 5.42
C ILE A 405 -3.07 -33.27 4.84
N ARG A 406 -1.99 -33.25 5.62
CA ARG A 406 -0.65 -33.69 5.20
C ARG A 406 -0.59 -35.18 4.83
N SER A 407 -1.48 -36.00 5.39
CA SER A 407 -1.59 -37.42 5.02
C SER A 407 -2.29 -37.67 3.68
N LEU A 408 -2.93 -36.67 3.09
CA LEU A 408 -3.61 -36.82 1.81
C LEU A 408 -2.62 -36.81 0.63
N PRO A 409 -2.95 -37.51 -0.49
CA PRO A 409 -2.22 -37.38 -1.74
C PRO A 409 -2.25 -35.92 -2.26
N PRO A 410 -1.17 -35.39 -2.84
CA PRO A 410 -1.13 -34.03 -3.39
C PRO A 410 -2.25 -33.74 -4.40
N GLU A 411 -2.63 -34.74 -5.20
CA GLU A 411 -3.69 -34.64 -6.20
C GLU A 411 -5.04 -34.33 -5.55
N ARG A 412 -5.30 -34.87 -4.35
CA ARG A 412 -6.54 -34.60 -3.63
C ARG A 412 -6.64 -33.14 -3.20
N ILE A 413 -5.54 -32.57 -2.70
CA ILE A 413 -5.49 -31.16 -2.29
C ILE A 413 -5.70 -30.25 -3.51
N GLN A 414 -5.10 -30.61 -4.65
CA GLN A 414 -5.27 -29.89 -5.90
C GLN A 414 -6.73 -29.89 -6.38
N THR A 415 -7.41 -31.05 -6.36
CA THR A 415 -8.83 -31.13 -6.71
C THR A 415 -9.72 -30.30 -5.77
N GLU A 416 -9.45 -30.30 -4.46
CA GLU A 416 -10.18 -29.46 -3.52
C GLU A 416 -9.99 -27.95 -3.81
N ARG A 417 -8.76 -27.55 -4.18
CA ARG A 417 -8.46 -26.17 -4.55
C ARG A 417 -9.17 -25.74 -5.83
N GLU A 418 -9.20 -26.58 -6.86
CA GLU A 418 -9.89 -26.32 -8.11
C GLU A 418 -11.40 -26.19 -7.92
N ARG A 419 -11.98 -27.07 -7.08
CA ARG A 419 -13.39 -27.00 -6.72
C ARG A 419 -13.72 -25.71 -5.98
N TRP A 420 -12.94 -25.38 -4.95
CA TRP A 420 -13.10 -24.12 -4.21
C TRP A 420 -13.01 -22.90 -5.14
N ALA A 421 -12.05 -22.88 -6.07
CA ALA A 421 -11.89 -21.77 -7.02
C ALA A 421 -13.11 -21.63 -7.96
N SER A 422 -13.65 -22.76 -8.43
CA SER A 422 -14.85 -22.79 -9.27
C SER A 422 -16.08 -22.28 -8.52
N ASP A 423 -16.27 -22.71 -7.28
CA ASP A 423 -17.38 -22.27 -6.42
C ASP A 423 -17.32 -20.74 -6.18
N ARG A 424 -16.11 -20.19 -5.95
CA ARG A 424 -15.90 -18.74 -5.80
C ARG A 424 -16.20 -17.95 -7.07
N GLN A 425 -15.83 -18.47 -8.24
CA GLN A 425 -16.15 -17.84 -9.52
C GLN A 425 -17.67 -17.79 -9.77
N ALA A 426 -18.39 -18.87 -9.44
CA ALA A 426 -19.84 -18.91 -9.53
C ALA A 426 -20.50 -17.88 -8.61
N LEU A 427 -20.09 -17.80 -7.35
CA LEU A 427 -20.59 -16.80 -6.39
C LEU A 427 -20.34 -15.36 -6.87
N ALA A 428 -19.14 -15.06 -7.36
CA ALA A 428 -18.81 -13.73 -7.87
C ALA A 428 -19.65 -13.35 -9.11
N GLN A 429 -20.00 -14.32 -9.96
CA GLN A 429 -20.87 -14.10 -11.11
C GLN A 429 -22.32 -13.84 -10.68
N GLU A 430 -22.82 -14.58 -9.70
CA GLU A 430 -24.15 -14.37 -9.11
C GLU A 430 -24.27 -12.98 -8.48
N GLU A 431 -23.29 -12.56 -7.67
CA GLU A 431 -23.23 -11.22 -7.08
C GLU A 431 -23.23 -10.12 -8.15
N ARG A 432 -22.44 -10.27 -9.22
CA ARG A 432 -22.44 -9.34 -10.36
C ARG A 432 -23.79 -9.26 -11.06
N THR A 433 -24.47 -10.39 -11.25
CA THR A 433 -25.81 -10.41 -11.85
C THR A 433 -26.87 -9.81 -10.94
N ALA A 434 -26.71 -9.91 -9.61
CA ALA A 434 -27.61 -9.31 -8.64
C ALA A 434 -27.44 -7.79 -8.52
N ILE A 435 -26.22 -7.27 -8.72
CA ILE A 435 -25.88 -5.84 -8.63
C ILE A 435 -26.22 -5.09 -9.93
N GLY A 436 -26.49 -5.78 -11.05
CA GLY A 436 -26.83 -5.21 -12.37
C GLY A 436 -28.20 -4.50 -12.49
N GLY A 437 -28.75 -3.92 -11.42
CA GLY A 437 -29.77 -2.86 -11.46
C GLY A 437 -29.09 -1.48 -11.57
N PRO A 438 -29.80 -0.39 -11.97
CA PRO A 438 -29.17 0.82 -12.51
C PRO A 438 -28.13 1.43 -11.54
N ASP A 439 -26.91 1.50 -12.07
CA ASP A 439 -25.71 2.22 -11.63
C ASP A 439 -25.82 2.98 -10.30
N VAL A 440 -25.60 2.26 -9.21
CA VAL A 440 -25.03 2.85 -7.99
C VAL A 440 -23.67 2.21 -7.84
N ALA A 441 -22.62 2.98 -8.15
CA ALA A 441 -21.24 2.59 -7.92
C ALA A 441 -21.10 2.01 -6.49
N PRO A 442 -20.34 0.91 -6.31
CA PRO A 442 -20.10 0.38 -4.98
C PRO A 442 -19.45 1.48 -4.15
N SER A 443 -20.14 1.90 -3.09
CA SER A 443 -19.57 2.80 -2.10
C SER A 443 -18.33 2.14 -1.53
N ALA A 444 -17.16 2.77 -1.70
CA ALA A 444 -15.89 2.36 -1.10
C ALA A 444 -15.87 2.54 0.44
N THR A 445 -17.00 2.33 1.11
CA THR A 445 -17.14 2.53 2.56
C THR A 445 -18.15 1.58 3.20
N SER A 446 -18.67 0.58 2.47
CA SER A 446 -19.48 -0.44 3.10
C SER A 446 -18.61 -1.51 3.75
N GLY A 447 -18.19 -1.25 4.99
CA GLY A 447 -17.73 -2.31 5.88
C GLY A 447 -16.45 -2.08 6.66
N ARG A 448 -16.08 -0.86 7.03
CA ARG A 448 -15.23 -0.64 8.22
C ARG A 448 -15.50 0.73 8.82
N GLN A 449 -16.36 0.77 9.84
CA GLN A 449 -16.43 1.89 10.77
C GLN A 449 -15.06 2.05 11.43
N HIS A 450 -14.34 3.10 11.08
CA HIS A 450 -13.31 3.66 11.94
C HIS A 450 -13.88 4.91 12.59
N GLU A 451 -14.52 4.71 13.73
CA GLU A 451 -14.56 5.72 14.78
C GLU A 451 -13.12 6.02 15.23
N ARG A 452 -12.46 6.94 14.53
CA ARG A 452 -11.33 7.70 15.08
C ARG A 452 -11.46 9.16 14.65
N SER A 453 -12.15 9.89 15.51
CA SER A 453 -12.01 11.32 15.81
C SER A 453 -11.40 12.24 14.74
N ALA A 454 -12.29 12.91 14.00
CA ALA A 454 -12.03 14.26 13.48
C ALA A 454 -13.23 15.15 13.84
N ALA A 455 -13.37 15.44 15.12
CA ALA A 455 -14.15 16.60 15.54
C ALA A 455 -13.38 17.85 15.10
N SER A 456 -14.11 18.81 14.55
CA SER A 456 -13.68 20.13 14.08
C SER A 456 -13.02 20.18 12.70
N TYR A 457 -13.82 20.49 11.67
CA TYR A 457 -13.69 21.75 10.94
C TYR A 457 -14.90 21.91 10.00
N ALA A 458 -15.85 22.76 10.40
CA ALA A 458 -16.84 23.32 9.50
C ALA A 458 -16.96 24.82 9.83
N PRO A 459 -16.63 25.73 8.91
CA PRO A 459 -16.86 27.15 9.13
C PRO A 459 -18.35 27.42 8.93
N LYS A 460 -19.04 27.85 10.00
CA LYS A 460 -20.41 28.37 9.89
C LYS A 460 -20.38 29.76 9.22
N PRO A 461 -21.27 30.07 8.26
CA PRO A 461 -21.46 31.44 7.81
C PRO A 461 -22.26 32.22 8.86
N GLY A 462 -21.68 33.33 9.33
CA GLY A 462 -22.31 34.22 10.29
C GLY A 462 -23.54 34.91 9.70
N ARG A 463 -24.72 34.64 10.27
CA ARG A 463 -25.88 35.53 10.18
C ARG A 463 -25.67 36.70 11.13
N GLY A 464 -25.53 37.89 10.56
CA GLY A 464 -25.56 39.15 11.30
C GLY A 464 -26.92 39.35 11.98
N ILE A 465 -26.88 39.76 13.24
CA ILE A 465 -28.02 40.29 13.98
C ILE A 465 -27.78 41.79 14.13
N SER A 466 -28.77 42.56 13.71
CA SER A 466 -28.89 44.00 13.87
C SER A 466 -28.76 44.46 15.32
N ARG A 467 -28.08 45.58 15.53
CA ARG A 467 -28.52 46.68 16.38
C ARG A 467 -27.84 47.97 15.99
#